data_AF-A0A0G1Q4F8-F1
#
_entry.id   AF-A0A0G1Q4F8-F1
#
_cell.length_a   1.000
_cell.length_b   1.000
_cell.length_c   1.000
_cell.angle_alpha   90.00
_cell.angle_beta   90.00
_cell.angle_gamma   90.00
#
_symmetry.space_group_name_H-M   'P 1'
#
loop_
_entity.id
_entity.type
_entity.pdbx_description
1 polymer ?
#
loop_
_entity_poly.entity_id
_entity_poly.type
_entity_poly.pdbx_seq_one_letter_code
_entity_poly.pdbx_strand_id
1 'polypeptide(L)'
;DVGNADLKFLRCAQDPCSPSAPQVDVAQSFQPAATNRAVKADLYLKKVGSPANATLRLISDSGGSPGTSVLATGLLNASSVGSSYGWLTVNFSTTPTLNANTTYWLVIDAAPDNSNYLVWGGDSANGYTRGTGKKSNDWSIGNWSNLNADLNFRVYMGGIDNQISTVSVDGSAYAHFMDIVTVGGNAGAFTLNSGTIGGSVSADTISNCTIGGNASYNVKTSCTIGGTQTTPTTPPSDPAVQAMPITQEMIDAWKAQAEAGGTINGDCGDGGVAGCDIPTNGTLTLGPKKINGNLILANNQTLVVSGTIYITGYIDIDNGSAIQLDPSYGTKSGLVFSDGTIHLANNGNFSGSGQVGSYLMLMSLASGGGHHGGAIDLHNNASGVIFYAANGLVYLHNNVNATQLTAKAITLDNNATISYDPGLANALFSGGGSSGSFKVKSWKEIE
;
A
#
# COMPACT_ATOMS: atom_id res chain seq x y z
N ASP A 1 15.71 28.60 38.91
CA ASP A 1 15.93 28.06 37.56
C ASP A 1 16.07 26.57 37.60
N VAL A 2 14.99 25.89 37.20
CA VAL A 2 14.82 24.45 37.28
C VAL A 2 15.08 23.87 35.89
N GLY A 3 16.01 22.93 35.81
CA GLY A 3 16.56 22.42 34.55
C GLY A 3 15.52 21.77 33.63
N ASN A 4 15.41 22.31 32.43
CA ASN A 4 14.91 21.59 31.26
C ASN A 4 16.12 20.95 30.57
N ALA A 5 16.36 19.67 30.86
CA ALA A 5 17.33 18.84 30.18
C ALA A 5 16.67 18.08 29.01
N ASP A 6 17.45 17.93 27.94
CA ASP A 6 17.01 17.76 26.57
C ASP A 6 16.32 16.44 26.20
N LEU A 7 15.40 16.58 25.22
CA LEU A 7 14.42 15.63 24.71
C LEU A 7 15.04 14.58 23.74
N LYS A 8 14.88 13.29 24.01
CA LYS A 8 15.38 12.19 23.16
C LYS A 8 14.41 11.70 22.09
N PHE A 9 13.84 12.64 21.35
CA PHE A 9 13.30 12.44 20.01
C PHE A 9 13.57 13.75 19.29
N LEU A 10 14.42 13.71 18.27
CA LEU A 10 15.12 14.91 17.79
C LEU A 10 14.17 15.96 17.18
N ARG A 11 13.91 17.04 17.91
CA ARG A 11 13.59 18.34 17.31
C ARG A 11 14.90 18.89 16.73
N CYS A 12 15.02 19.00 15.41
CA CYS A 12 16.06 19.84 14.79
C CYS A 12 15.41 21.11 14.25
N ALA A 13 15.40 22.16 15.06
CA ALA A 13 15.41 23.51 14.55
C ALA A 13 16.81 24.08 14.84
N GLN A 14 17.74 23.89 13.88
CA GLN A 14 19.02 24.62 13.73
C GLN A 14 20.16 24.39 14.75
N ASP A 15 20.82 23.21 14.79
CA ASP A 15 22.28 22.99 15.03
C ASP A 15 22.61 21.56 15.56
N PRO A 16 23.89 21.07 15.51
CA PRO A 16 24.21 19.64 15.59
C PRO A 16 24.28 19.09 17.03
N CYS A 17 23.64 17.94 17.26
CA CYS A 17 23.51 17.31 18.59
C CYS A 17 24.59 16.24 18.87
N SER A 18 25.11 16.19 20.11
CA SER A 18 25.90 15.07 20.69
C SER A 18 25.54 14.85 22.18
N PRO A 19 25.64 13.63 22.75
CA PRO A 19 24.53 13.05 23.54
C PRO A 19 24.79 12.73 25.04
N SER A 20 23.71 12.50 25.84
CA SER A 20 23.68 11.58 27.02
C SER A 20 22.27 11.13 27.52
N ALA A 21 22.00 9.80 27.60
CA ALA A 21 20.99 8.99 28.40
C ALA A 21 19.56 8.59 27.85
N PRO A 22 19.28 7.34 27.41
CA PRO A 22 18.09 6.96 26.59
C PRO A 22 16.70 7.33 27.14
N GLN A 23 15.79 7.86 26.29
CA GLN A 23 14.33 7.93 26.52
C GLN A 23 13.62 7.40 25.25
N VAL A 24 12.53 6.64 25.41
CA VAL A 24 12.17 5.54 24.48
C VAL A 24 10.78 5.68 23.84
N ASP A 25 9.88 6.51 24.40
CA ASP A 25 8.48 6.58 23.95
C ASP A 25 7.96 8.01 23.80
N VAL A 26 7.34 8.32 22.65
CA VAL A 26 6.59 9.57 22.42
C VAL A 26 5.13 9.26 22.16
N ALA A 27 4.26 10.12 22.68
CA ALA A 27 2.84 10.01 22.52
C ALA A 27 2.21 11.33 22.04
N GLN A 28 1.16 11.20 21.25
CA GLN A 28 0.25 12.29 20.92
C GLN A 28 -1.18 11.87 21.26
N SER A 29 -1.86 12.67 22.08
CA SER A 29 -3.29 12.46 22.30
C SER A 29 -4.15 13.10 21.23
N PHE A 30 -5.36 12.59 21.10
CA PHE A 30 -6.40 13.12 20.22
C PHE A 30 -7.79 12.77 20.76
N GLN A 31 -8.79 13.49 20.27
CA GLN A 31 -10.20 13.20 20.50
C GLN A 31 -10.93 13.01 19.16
N PRO A 32 -11.54 11.84 18.91
CA PRO A 32 -12.39 11.62 17.74
C PRO A 32 -13.53 12.63 17.65
N ALA A 33 -13.84 13.10 16.45
CA ALA A 33 -15.01 13.95 16.21
C ALA A 33 -16.32 13.14 16.20
N ALA A 34 -16.26 11.84 15.93
CA ALA A 34 -17.41 10.94 15.85
C ALA A 34 -17.05 9.56 16.44
N THR A 35 -18.08 8.82 16.87
CA THR A 35 -17.92 7.43 17.30
C THR A 35 -17.82 6.53 16.08
N ASN A 36 -16.67 5.88 15.88
CA ASN A 36 -16.46 4.97 14.75
C ASN A 36 -15.25 4.05 15.00
N ARG A 37 -15.01 3.07 14.12
CA ARG A 37 -13.86 2.16 14.17
C ARG A 37 -12.58 2.88 13.76
N ALA A 38 -11.52 2.83 14.55
CA ALA A 38 -10.20 3.30 14.11
C ALA A 38 -9.52 2.24 13.24
N VAL A 39 -9.03 2.63 12.07
CA VAL A 39 -8.48 1.68 11.07
C VAL A 39 -6.97 1.82 10.89
N LYS A 40 -6.47 3.07 10.85
CA LYS A 40 -5.04 3.37 10.65
C LYS A 40 -4.70 4.76 11.16
N ALA A 41 -3.42 5.05 11.27
CA ALA A 41 -2.92 6.39 11.51
C ALA A 41 -1.81 6.74 10.50
N ASP A 42 -1.77 7.99 10.05
CA ASP A 42 -0.59 8.53 9.38
C ASP A 42 0.26 9.30 10.39
N LEU A 43 1.57 9.09 10.32
CA LEU A 43 2.57 9.73 11.15
C LEU A 43 3.55 10.48 10.24
N TYR A 44 3.85 11.74 10.54
CA TYR A 44 4.83 12.49 9.75
C TYR A 44 6.24 12.24 10.29
N LEU A 45 7.00 11.36 9.63
CA LEU A 45 8.25 10.80 10.14
C LEU A 45 9.42 11.01 9.18
N LYS A 46 10.65 11.01 9.72
CA LYS A 46 11.89 10.70 9.00
C LYS A 46 12.73 9.73 9.82
N LYS A 47 13.73 9.09 9.20
CA LYS A 47 14.71 8.24 9.91
C LYS A 47 16.13 8.82 9.86
N VAL A 48 16.93 8.48 10.87
CA VAL A 48 18.37 8.68 10.92
C VAL A 48 19.01 7.30 11.07
N GLY A 49 20.00 6.99 10.23
CA GLY A 49 20.62 5.66 10.17
C GLY A 49 19.64 4.58 9.70
N SER A 50 19.74 3.41 10.31
CA SER A 50 18.95 2.21 9.99
C SER A 50 18.19 1.71 11.23
N PRO A 51 17.18 2.44 11.73
CA PRO A 51 16.43 2.04 12.92
C PRO A 51 15.74 0.69 12.73
N ALA A 52 15.55 -0.02 13.85
CA ALA A 52 14.68 -1.19 13.89
C ALA A 52 13.21 -0.77 13.73
N ASN A 53 12.36 -1.73 13.37
CA ASN A 53 10.91 -1.52 13.37
C ASN A 53 10.41 -1.15 14.77
N ALA A 54 9.39 -0.30 14.80
CA ALA A 54 8.75 0.16 16.03
C ALA A 54 7.29 -0.32 16.08
N THR A 55 6.67 -0.19 17.24
CA THR A 55 5.23 -0.47 17.42
C THR A 55 4.48 0.84 17.61
N LEU A 56 3.51 1.12 16.75
CA LEU A 56 2.50 2.12 17.03
C LEU A 56 1.42 1.49 17.91
N ARG A 57 1.09 2.11 19.03
CA ARG A 57 0.04 1.67 19.94
C ARG A 57 -1.07 2.69 20.00
N LEU A 58 -2.32 2.24 19.86
CA LEU A 58 -3.51 3.00 20.19
C LEU A 58 -3.93 2.65 21.62
N ILE A 59 -3.86 3.63 22.51
CA ILE A 59 -3.98 3.43 23.96
C ILE A 59 -5.08 4.33 24.52
N SER A 60 -5.79 3.83 25.54
CA SER A 60 -6.77 4.61 26.31
C SER A 60 -6.13 5.71 27.16
N ASP A 61 -6.86 6.80 27.41
CA ASP A 61 -6.41 7.83 28.35
C ASP A 61 -6.50 7.36 29.82
N SER A 62 -5.54 7.81 30.62
CA SER A 62 -5.48 7.66 32.07
C SER A 62 -5.08 8.98 32.70
N GLY A 63 -6.06 9.86 32.95
CA GLY A 63 -5.85 11.13 33.63
C GLY A 63 -5.05 12.14 32.80
N GLY A 64 -5.28 12.18 31.48
CA GLY A 64 -4.54 13.05 30.57
C GLY A 64 -3.14 12.54 30.21
N SER A 65 -2.87 11.25 30.38
CA SER A 65 -1.65 10.56 29.94
C SER A 65 -2.00 9.21 29.33
N PRO A 66 -1.14 8.59 28.50
CA PRO A 66 -1.34 7.21 28.06
C PRO A 66 -1.50 6.25 29.24
N GLY A 67 -2.58 5.47 29.22
CA GLY A 67 -2.84 4.39 30.18
C GLY A 67 -2.15 3.07 29.82
N THR A 68 -2.56 1.97 30.46
CA THR A 68 -2.02 0.62 30.22
C THR A 68 -2.88 -0.24 29.29
N SER A 69 -4.12 0.17 29.01
CA SER A 69 -5.01 -0.57 28.11
C SER A 69 -4.75 -0.20 26.65
N VAL A 70 -4.11 -1.13 25.94
CA VAL A 70 -3.85 -1.09 24.49
C VAL A 70 -5.11 -1.56 23.75
N LEU A 71 -5.66 -0.69 22.92
CA LEU A 71 -6.85 -0.95 22.12
C LEU A 71 -6.51 -1.58 20.78
N ALA A 72 -5.40 -1.16 20.17
CA ALA A 72 -4.86 -1.72 18.95
C ALA A 72 -3.35 -1.45 18.85
N THR A 73 -2.67 -2.22 17.99
CA THR A 73 -1.26 -2.01 17.65
C THR A 73 -1.08 -1.96 16.14
N GLY A 74 -0.03 -1.33 15.65
CA GLY A 74 0.37 -1.34 14.25
C GLY A 74 1.88 -1.47 14.12
N LEU A 75 2.34 -2.18 13.10
CA LEU A 75 3.76 -2.28 12.80
C LEU A 75 4.22 -0.99 12.10
N LEU A 76 5.11 -0.26 12.76
CA LEU A 76 5.82 0.86 12.13
C LEU A 76 7.07 0.27 11.47
N ASN A 77 6.99 0.03 10.17
CA ASN A 77 8.11 -0.47 9.39
C ASN A 77 9.14 0.64 9.15
N ALA A 78 10.31 0.54 9.77
CA ALA A 78 11.39 1.51 9.62
C ALA A 78 11.93 1.54 8.19
N SER A 79 11.78 0.44 7.44
CA SER A 79 12.05 0.37 6.00
C SER A 79 10.92 0.98 5.15
N SER A 80 10.08 1.84 5.69
CA SER A 80 9.10 2.60 4.90
C SER A 80 9.20 4.09 5.20
N VAL A 81 10.21 4.47 5.99
CA VAL A 81 10.46 5.84 6.39
C VAL A 81 11.71 6.33 5.66
N GLY A 82 11.58 7.45 4.93
CA GLY A 82 12.72 8.09 4.24
C GLY A 82 13.64 8.87 5.19
N SER A 83 14.78 9.30 4.68
CA SER A 83 15.70 10.22 5.38
C SER A 83 15.19 11.67 5.43
N SER A 84 14.20 11.99 4.59
CA SER A 84 13.43 13.24 4.63
C SER A 84 12.06 13.02 5.25
N TYR A 85 11.44 14.08 5.78
CA TYR A 85 10.10 13.97 6.36
C TYR A 85 9.06 13.60 5.32
N GLY A 86 8.28 12.57 5.62
CA GLY A 86 7.15 12.10 4.82
C GLY A 86 6.04 11.52 5.69
N TRP A 87 4.86 11.35 5.12
CA TRP A 87 3.76 10.66 5.80
C TRP A 87 3.93 9.15 5.69
N LEU A 88 4.00 8.46 6.83
CA LEU A 88 3.94 7.01 6.93
C LEU A 88 2.55 6.60 7.40
N THR A 89 1.86 5.77 6.62
CA THR A 89 0.63 5.11 7.05
C THR A 89 0.95 3.85 7.85
N VAL A 90 0.40 3.73 9.06
CA VAL A 90 0.47 2.56 9.92
C VAL A 90 -0.93 2.01 10.15
N ASN A 91 -1.19 0.80 9.65
CA ASN A 91 -2.47 0.12 9.84
C ASN A 91 -2.54 -0.55 11.20
N PHE A 92 -3.70 -0.48 11.85
CA PHE A 92 -3.93 -1.20 13.09
C PHE A 92 -4.25 -2.68 12.84
N SER A 93 -3.77 -3.56 13.71
CA SER A 93 -3.98 -5.01 13.69
C SER A 93 -5.42 -5.39 14.03
N THR A 94 -6.13 -4.50 14.73
CA THR A 94 -7.55 -4.56 15.05
C THR A 94 -8.16 -3.19 14.82
N THR A 95 -9.48 -3.14 14.61
CA THR A 95 -10.18 -1.87 14.34
C THR A 95 -11.17 -1.51 15.46
N PRO A 96 -10.70 -1.09 16.65
CA PRO A 96 -11.58 -0.83 17.79
C PRO A 96 -12.49 0.39 17.54
N THR A 97 -13.71 0.34 18.05
CA THR A 97 -14.60 1.50 18.07
C THR A 97 -14.10 2.52 19.10
N LEU A 98 -13.76 3.72 18.64
CA LEU A 98 -13.44 4.86 19.50
C LEU A 98 -14.65 5.76 19.60
N ASN A 99 -14.88 6.31 20.79
CA ASN A 99 -16.02 7.19 21.06
C ASN A 99 -15.68 8.65 20.76
N ALA A 100 -16.66 9.38 20.24
CA ALA A 100 -16.55 10.83 20.05
C ALA A 100 -16.14 11.53 21.36
N ASN A 101 -15.29 12.55 21.24
CA ASN A 101 -14.85 13.42 22.34
C ASN A 101 -14.18 12.70 23.52
N THR A 102 -13.77 11.44 23.33
CA THR A 102 -13.00 10.67 24.31
C THR A 102 -11.52 10.77 23.96
N THR A 103 -10.66 10.99 24.96
CA THR A 103 -9.20 11.11 24.72
C THR A 103 -8.58 9.72 24.51
N TYR A 104 -7.79 9.59 23.45
CA TYR A 104 -6.97 8.43 23.14
C TYR A 104 -5.55 8.86 22.80
N TRP A 105 -4.61 7.92 22.84
CA TRP A 105 -3.18 8.17 22.61
C TRP A 105 -2.65 7.31 21.48
N LEU A 106 -1.88 7.93 20.59
CA LEU A 106 -0.94 7.24 19.72
C LEU A 106 0.42 7.24 20.40
N VAL A 107 0.99 6.07 20.68
CA VAL A 107 2.32 5.92 21.28
C VAL A 107 3.23 5.18 20.30
N ILE A 108 4.38 5.76 19.97
CA ILE A 108 5.45 5.04 19.27
C ILE A 108 6.38 4.45 20.33
N ASP A 109 6.43 3.12 20.36
CA ASP A 109 7.30 2.31 21.19
C ASP A 109 8.43 1.74 20.31
N ALA A 110 9.64 2.26 20.49
CA ALA A 110 10.82 1.95 19.66
C ALA A 110 12.04 1.67 20.54
N ALA A 111 12.92 0.74 20.14
CA ALA A 111 14.14 0.47 20.90
C ALA A 111 15.11 1.68 20.87
N PRO A 112 15.79 2.01 21.98
CA PRO A 112 16.72 3.14 22.02
C PRO A 112 18.01 2.84 21.25
N ASP A 113 18.36 3.71 20.30
CA ASP A 113 19.64 3.69 19.57
C ASP A 113 20.03 5.12 19.18
N ASN A 114 21.26 5.54 19.50
CA ASN A 114 21.74 6.90 19.26
C ASN A 114 22.15 7.18 17.81
N SER A 115 22.36 6.13 17.01
CA SER A 115 22.75 6.21 15.60
C SER A 115 21.60 5.86 14.67
N ASN A 116 20.63 5.09 15.16
CA ASN A 116 19.56 4.51 14.35
C ASN A 116 18.18 4.78 14.97
N TYR A 117 17.55 5.91 14.62
CA TYR A 117 16.29 6.32 15.26
C TYR A 117 15.30 6.97 14.29
N LEU A 118 14.02 6.98 14.71
CA LEU A 118 12.93 7.66 14.04
C LEU A 118 12.74 9.06 14.63
N VAL A 119 12.30 10.00 13.81
CA VAL A 119 11.97 11.37 14.22
C VAL A 119 10.54 11.67 13.81
N TRP A 120 9.70 11.99 14.80
CA TRP A 120 8.33 12.42 14.57
C TRP A 120 8.28 13.94 14.42
N GLY A 121 7.83 14.41 13.26
CA GLY A 121 7.64 15.84 13.02
C GLY A 121 6.60 16.41 13.97
N GLY A 122 6.89 17.58 14.53
CA GLY A 122 5.99 18.26 15.45
C GLY A 122 6.10 19.78 15.35
N ASP A 123 5.06 20.45 15.82
CA ASP A 123 4.89 21.88 15.87
C ASP A 123 5.04 22.38 17.31
N SER A 124 6.03 23.24 17.51
CA SER A 124 6.29 23.87 18.82
C SER A 124 5.32 24.98 19.19
N ALA A 125 4.45 25.42 18.27
CA ALA A 125 3.38 26.36 18.60
C ALA A 125 2.31 25.72 19.49
N ASN A 126 2.25 24.38 19.52
CA ASN A 126 1.37 23.59 20.39
C ASN A 126 -0.11 24.03 20.29
N GLY A 127 -0.58 24.26 19.06
CA GLY A 127 -1.89 24.82 18.75
C GLY A 127 -3.03 23.80 18.61
N TYR A 128 -2.76 22.50 18.70
CA TYR A 128 -3.78 21.44 18.57
C TYR A 128 -4.58 21.30 19.86
N THR A 129 -5.75 21.94 19.91
CA THR A 129 -6.58 22.04 21.12
C THR A 129 -7.26 20.74 21.56
N ARG A 130 -7.22 19.68 20.72
CA ARG A 130 -7.87 18.38 20.99
C ARG A 130 -6.91 17.30 21.45
N GLY A 131 -5.71 17.69 21.86
CA GLY A 131 -4.69 16.77 22.36
C GLY A 131 -3.47 17.49 22.88
N THR A 132 -2.43 16.72 23.18
CA THR A 132 -1.13 17.20 23.61
C THR A 132 -0.08 16.12 23.34
N GLY A 133 1.14 16.55 23.04
CA GLY A 133 2.30 15.67 23.01
C GLY A 133 2.82 15.34 24.41
N LYS A 134 3.20 14.09 24.65
CA LYS A 134 3.89 13.62 25.85
C LYS A 134 5.07 12.70 25.52
N LYS A 135 5.96 12.52 26.47
CA LYS A 135 7.13 11.63 26.38
C LYS A 135 7.31 10.82 27.66
N SER A 136 7.88 9.63 27.52
CA SER A 136 8.30 8.78 28.64
C SER A 136 9.64 8.10 28.34
N ASN A 137 10.31 7.66 29.40
CA ASN A 137 11.43 6.72 29.30
C ASN A 137 10.98 5.29 29.04
N ASP A 138 9.76 4.98 29.48
CA ASP A 138 9.14 3.67 29.38
C ASP A 138 7.62 3.87 29.50
N TRP A 139 6.88 3.62 28.42
CA TRP A 139 5.44 3.78 28.38
C TRP A 139 4.72 2.81 29.33
N SER A 140 5.30 1.64 29.60
CA SER A 140 4.69 0.59 30.42
C SER A 140 4.64 0.95 31.91
N ILE A 141 5.54 1.83 32.36
CA ILE A 141 5.63 2.32 33.75
C ILE A 141 4.84 3.63 33.94
N GLY A 142 4.50 4.35 32.86
CA GLY A 142 3.55 5.46 32.90
C GLY A 142 4.11 6.82 33.37
N ASN A 143 5.43 7.00 33.43
CA ASN A 143 6.08 8.26 33.83
C ASN A 143 6.08 9.30 32.69
N TRP A 144 4.90 9.76 32.31
CA TRP A 144 4.71 10.70 31.21
C TRP A 144 4.93 12.16 31.62
N SER A 145 5.67 12.89 30.80
CA SER A 145 5.86 14.34 30.91
C SER A 145 5.45 15.05 29.63
N ASN A 146 5.11 16.34 29.71
CA ASN A 146 4.71 17.11 28.53
C ASN A 146 5.86 17.24 27.54
N LEU A 147 5.54 17.11 26.25
CA LEU A 147 6.47 17.36 25.16
C LEU A 147 6.61 18.86 24.86
N ASN A 148 5.59 19.66 25.21
CA ASN A 148 5.45 21.08 24.86
C ASN A 148 5.53 21.33 23.34
N ALA A 149 4.95 20.40 22.57
CA ALA A 149 4.78 20.46 21.13
C ALA A 149 3.66 19.48 20.76
N ASP A 150 3.02 19.72 19.62
CA ASP A 150 2.09 18.79 19.01
C ASP A 150 2.79 18.01 17.90
N LEU A 151 2.60 16.70 17.87
CA LEU A 151 3.15 15.87 16.82
C LEU A 151 2.18 15.84 15.63
N ASN A 152 2.73 15.73 14.43
CA ASN A 152 1.93 15.71 13.20
C ASN A 152 1.40 14.30 12.95
N PHE A 153 0.08 14.14 12.98
CA PHE A 153 -0.60 12.86 12.79
C PHE A 153 -1.94 13.00 12.09
N ARG A 154 -2.48 11.88 11.61
CA ARG A 154 -3.87 11.73 11.18
C ARG A 154 -4.38 10.39 11.71
N VAL A 155 -5.58 10.35 12.28
CA VAL A 155 -6.25 9.08 12.59
C VAL A 155 -7.43 8.93 11.66
N TYR A 156 -7.50 7.79 10.98
CA TYR A 156 -8.60 7.46 10.11
C TYR A 156 -9.56 6.56 10.86
N MET A 157 -10.83 6.95 10.83
CA MET A 157 -11.91 6.22 11.48
C MET A 157 -13.05 6.02 10.50
N GLY A 158 -13.72 4.87 10.61
CA GLY A 158 -14.70 4.40 9.64
C GLY A 158 -14.03 3.67 8.47
N GLY A 159 -14.68 3.73 7.32
CA GLY A 159 -14.25 3.02 6.11
C GLY A 159 -14.87 1.62 5.98
N ILE A 160 -14.89 1.16 4.73
CA ILE A 160 -15.23 -0.20 4.28
C ILE A 160 -13.92 -0.86 3.82
N ASP A 161 -12.89 -0.77 4.65
CA ASP A 161 -11.49 -0.97 4.25
C ASP A 161 -11.15 -2.42 3.83
N ASN A 162 -12.11 -3.34 3.92
CA ASN A 162 -12.02 -4.69 3.40
C ASN A 162 -13.34 -5.05 2.71
N GLN A 163 -13.61 -4.45 1.55
CA GLN A 163 -14.78 -4.79 0.73
C GLN A 163 -14.39 -5.61 -0.50
N ILE A 164 -15.17 -6.65 -0.77
CA ILE A 164 -15.23 -7.27 -2.09
C ILE A 164 -16.66 -7.01 -2.61
N SER A 165 -16.78 -6.32 -3.74
CA SER A 165 -18.09 -5.99 -4.30
C SER A 165 -18.11 -6.17 -5.80
N THR A 166 -19.21 -6.68 -6.33
CA THR A 166 -19.50 -6.70 -7.78
C THR A 166 -18.42 -7.46 -8.58
N VAL A 167 -17.88 -8.54 -8.00
CA VAL A 167 -16.84 -9.37 -8.64
C VAL A 167 -17.13 -10.86 -8.46
N SER A 168 -16.56 -11.67 -9.36
CA SER A 168 -16.52 -13.13 -9.26
C SER A 168 -15.13 -13.58 -8.83
N VAL A 169 -15.06 -14.52 -7.88
CA VAL A 169 -13.84 -15.12 -7.37
C VAL A 169 -13.96 -16.64 -7.50
N ASP A 170 -13.12 -17.25 -8.33
CA ASP A 170 -13.18 -18.71 -8.56
C ASP A 170 -12.80 -19.51 -7.30
N GLY A 171 -11.89 -18.95 -6.49
CA GLY A 171 -11.41 -19.53 -5.24
C GLY A 171 -12.26 -19.16 -4.02
N SER A 172 -11.60 -19.11 -2.85
CA SER A 172 -12.20 -18.62 -1.61
C SER A 172 -11.96 -17.11 -1.44
N ALA A 173 -12.88 -16.42 -0.78
CA ALA A 173 -12.80 -14.98 -0.55
C ALA A 173 -12.92 -14.63 0.94
N TYR A 174 -12.21 -13.60 1.38
CA TYR A 174 -12.26 -13.11 2.76
C TYR A 174 -12.26 -11.59 2.77
N ALA A 175 -13.22 -10.97 3.45
CA ALA A 175 -13.40 -9.52 3.50
C ALA A 175 -14.13 -9.13 4.80
N HIS A 176 -14.22 -7.84 5.15
CA HIS A 176 -15.16 -7.40 6.17
C HIS A 176 -16.58 -7.37 5.61
N PHE A 177 -16.73 -6.80 4.41
CA PHE A 177 -18.01 -6.64 3.74
C PHE A 177 -17.96 -7.27 2.35
N MET A 178 -18.95 -8.10 2.02
CA MET A 178 -19.14 -8.66 0.69
C MET A 178 -20.51 -8.29 0.15
N ASP A 179 -20.56 -7.73 -1.06
CA ASP A 179 -21.82 -7.31 -1.69
C ASP A 179 -21.85 -7.62 -3.18
N ILE A 180 -22.91 -8.28 -3.66
CA ILE A 180 -23.06 -8.62 -5.08
C ILE A 180 -21.84 -9.43 -5.58
N VAL A 181 -21.52 -10.53 -4.90
CA VAL A 181 -20.33 -11.35 -5.19
C VAL A 181 -20.72 -12.75 -5.65
N THR A 182 -19.88 -13.34 -6.49
CA THR A 182 -19.88 -14.79 -6.75
C THR A 182 -18.57 -15.37 -6.24
N VAL A 183 -18.62 -16.40 -5.40
CA VAL A 183 -17.42 -17.06 -4.85
C VAL A 183 -17.55 -18.56 -5.07
N GLY A 184 -16.63 -19.17 -5.82
CA GLY A 184 -16.66 -20.61 -6.09
C GLY A 184 -16.36 -21.45 -4.85
N GLY A 185 -15.43 -20.99 -4.02
CA GLY A 185 -15.01 -21.63 -2.77
C GLY A 185 -15.75 -21.15 -1.52
N ASN A 186 -15.04 -21.12 -0.39
CA ASN A 186 -15.58 -20.65 0.89
C ASN A 186 -15.53 -19.12 0.99
N ALA A 187 -16.41 -18.53 1.80
CA ALA A 187 -16.39 -17.11 2.10
C ALA A 187 -16.36 -16.83 3.61
N GLY A 188 -15.46 -15.94 4.03
CA GLY A 188 -15.45 -15.38 5.39
C GLY A 188 -15.72 -13.88 5.35
N ALA A 189 -16.78 -13.41 6.00
CA ALA A 189 -17.09 -11.99 6.06
C ALA A 189 -17.69 -11.56 7.39
N PHE A 190 -17.60 -10.28 7.78
CA PHE A 190 -18.49 -9.80 8.86
C PHE A 190 -19.92 -9.68 8.32
N THR A 191 -20.08 -9.12 7.12
CA THR A 191 -21.38 -9.03 6.44
C THR A 191 -21.29 -9.55 5.01
N LEU A 192 -22.22 -10.42 4.64
CA LEU A 192 -22.46 -10.89 3.28
C LEU A 192 -23.85 -10.42 2.82
N ASN A 193 -23.92 -9.70 1.71
CA ASN A 193 -25.15 -9.29 1.04
C ASN A 193 -25.13 -9.68 -0.44
N SER A 194 -26.27 -10.09 -1.00
CA SER A 194 -26.43 -10.32 -2.44
C SER A 194 -25.41 -11.30 -3.05
N GLY A 195 -24.95 -12.29 -2.29
CA GLY A 195 -23.86 -13.20 -2.70
C GLY A 195 -24.30 -14.59 -3.16
N THR A 196 -23.59 -15.18 -4.12
CA THR A 196 -23.69 -16.61 -4.48
C THR A 196 -22.39 -17.31 -4.14
N ILE A 197 -22.42 -18.19 -3.13
CA ILE A 197 -21.23 -18.87 -2.58
C ILE A 197 -21.36 -20.37 -2.83
N GLY A 198 -20.42 -20.97 -3.56
CA GLY A 198 -20.40 -22.41 -3.84
C GLY A 198 -20.06 -23.24 -2.59
N GLY A 199 -19.10 -22.76 -1.80
CA GLY A 199 -18.66 -23.39 -0.56
C GLY A 199 -19.44 -22.97 0.69
N SER A 200 -18.76 -23.04 1.83
CA SER A 200 -19.31 -22.69 3.14
C SER A 200 -19.05 -21.21 3.50
N VAL A 201 -19.93 -20.64 4.32
CA VAL A 201 -19.84 -19.27 4.82
C VAL A 201 -19.63 -19.23 6.33
N SER A 202 -18.76 -18.34 6.79
CA SER A 202 -18.73 -17.87 8.19
C SER A 202 -18.92 -16.36 8.20
N ALA A 203 -19.95 -15.87 8.90
CA ALA A 203 -20.20 -14.43 9.01
C ALA A 203 -20.90 -14.00 10.30
N ASP A 204 -21.00 -12.68 10.55
CA ASP A 204 -21.94 -12.15 11.55
C ASP A 204 -23.35 -12.06 10.94
N THR A 205 -23.45 -11.36 9.81
CA THR A 205 -24.71 -11.09 9.11
C THR A 205 -24.67 -11.65 7.68
N ILE A 206 -25.69 -12.41 7.30
CA ILE A 206 -25.91 -12.89 5.93
C ILE A 206 -27.25 -12.40 5.39
N SER A 207 -27.26 -11.89 4.16
CA SER A 207 -28.48 -11.37 3.52
C SER A 207 -28.54 -11.56 2.00
N ASN A 208 -29.74 -11.77 1.47
CA ASN A 208 -30.03 -11.86 0.02
C ASN A 208 -29.10 -12.83 -0.74
N CYS A 209 -28.78 -13.98 -0.15
CA CYS A 209 -27.67 -14.83 -0.60
C CYS A 209 -28.07 -16.28 -0.90
N THR A 210 -27.26 -16.96 -1.70
CA THR A 210 -27.30 -18.41 -1.91
C THR A 210 -25.98 -19.01 -1.48
N ILE A 211 -26.02 -19.98 -0.56
CA ILE A 211 -24.85 -20.67 -0.01
C ILE A 211 -25.00 -22.16 -0.30
N GLY A 212 -24.10 -22.73 -1.09
CA GLY A 212 -24.11 -24.15 -1.44
C GLY A 212 -23.71 -25.05 -0.27
N GLY A 213 -22.73 -24.63 0.53
CA GLY A 213 -22.23 -25.36 1.68
C GLY A 213 -22.90 -25.01 3.02
N ASN A 214 -22.14 -25.16 4.10
CA ASN A 214 -22.58 -24.84 5.46
C ASN A 214 -22.55 -23.32 5.71
N ALA A 215 -23.34 -22.82 6.67
CA ALA A 215 -23.32 -21.41 7.06
C ALA A 215 -23.27 -21.26 8.59
N SER A 216 -22.29 -20.51 9.10
CA SER A 216 -22.24 -20.05 10.50
C SER A 216 -22.53 -18.55 10.55
N TYR A 217 -23.54 -18.13 11.33
CA TYR A 217 -24.01 -16.73 11.37
C TYR A 217 -24.68 -16.34 12.70
N ASN A 218 -24.89 -15.04 12.92
CA ASN A 218 -25.70 -14.49 14.02
C ASN A 218 -27.01 -13.86 13.53
N VAL A 219 -27.00 -13.22 12.34
CA VAL A 219 -28.17 -12.58 11.73
C VAL A 219 -28.35 -13.08 10.29
N LYS A 220 -29.58 -13.47 9.92
CA LYS A 220 -29.92 -13.94 8.58
C LYS A 220 -31.17 -13.26 8.04
N THR A 221 -31.10 -12.74 6.82
CA THR A 221 -32.26 -12.16 6.09
C THR A 221 -32.28 -12.66 4.65
N SER A 222 -33.31 -13.41 4.24
CA SER A 222 -33.47 -13.84 2.83
C SER A 222 -32.24 -14.56 2.24
N CYS A 223 -31.76 -15.62 2.87
CA CYS A 223 -30.70 -16.47 2.32
C CYS A 223 -31.12 -17.95 2.21
N THR A 224 -30.75 -18.58 1.10
CA THR A 224 -30.86 -20.02 0.87
C THR A 224 -29.54 -20.69 1.24
N ILE A 225 -29.59 -21.72 2.09
CA ILE A 225 -28.41 -22.44 2.58
C ILE A 225 -28.62 -23.93 2.29
N GLY A 226 -27.70 -24.52 1.51
CA GLY A 226 -27.76 -25.92 1.10
C GLY A 226 -27.27 -26.89 2.17
N GLY A 227 -26.34 -26.47 3.03
CA GLY A 227 -25.76 -27.27 4.10
C GLY A 227 -26.29 -26.98 5.50
N THR A 228 -25.48 -27.33 6.50
CA THR A 228 -25.78 -27.14 7.93
C THR A 228 -25.73 -25.67 8.31
N GLN A 229 -26.62 -25.26 9.21
CA GLN A 229 -26.69 -23.91 9.76
C GLN A 229 -26.25 -23.91 11.23
N THR A 230 -25.32 -23.02 11.59
CA THR A 230 -24.79 -22.84 12.95
C THR A 230 -25.04 -21.41 13.43
N THR A 231 -25.73 -21.25 14.57
CA THR A 231 -26.00 -19.96 15.22
C THR A 231 -26.19 -20.15 16.74
N PRO A 232 -25.68 -19.25 17.60
CA PRO A 232 -24.83 -18.11 17.27
C PRO A 232 -23.39 -18.56 16.93
N THR A 233 -22.64 -17.68 16.27
CA THR A 233 -21.21 -17.86 15.98
C THR A 233 -20.39 -16.69 16.50
N THR A 234 -19.09 -16.91 16.68
CA THR A 234 -18.14 -15.79 16.72
C THR A 234 -17.85 -15.38 15.27
N PRO A 235 -18.13 -14.13 14.85
CA PRO A 235 -17.83 -13.69 13.50
C PRO A 235 -16.34 -13.77 13.19
N PRO A 236 -15.95 -13.97 11.91
CA PRO A 236 -14.56 -13.83 11.50
C PRO A 236 -14.02 -12.45 11.85
N SER A 237 -12.77 -12.40 12.33
CA SER A 237 -12.02 -11.15 12.38
C SER A 237 -11.65 -10.70 10.98
N ASP A 238 -11.52 -9.39 10.78
CA ASP A 238 -11.02 -8.84 9.52
C ASP A 238 -9.66 -9.45 9.13
N PRO A 239 -9.42 -9.69 7.82
CA PRO A 239 -8.10 -10.10 7.35
C PRO A 239 -7.03 -9.13 7.84
N ALA A 240 -5.91 -9.68 8.32
CA ALA A 240 -4.79 -8.85 8.75
C ALA A 240 -4.26 -8.04 7.56
N VAL A 241 -4.16 -6.73 7.73
CA VAL A 241 -3.65 -5.83 6.71
C VAL A 241 -2.25 -6.26 6.29
N GLN A 242 -2.04 -6.44 4.99
CA GLN A 242 -0.72 -6.71 4.43
C GLN A 242 -0.05 -5.39 4.04
N ALA A 243 1.23 -5.25 4.38
CA ALA A 243 2.03 -4.15 3.88
C ALA A 243 2.24 -4.31 2.36
N MET A 244 2.34 -3.17 1.67
CA MET A 244 2.72 -3.14 0.27
C MET A 244 4.12 -3.78 0.11
N PRO A 245 4.31 -4.71 -0.85
CA PRO A 245 5.50 -5.55 -0.89
C PRO A 245 6.76 -4.82 -1.36
N ILE A 246 6.62 -3.65 -1.99
CA ILE A 246 7.74 -2.83 -2.47
C ILE A 246 7.92 -1.66 -1.51
N THR A 247 9.13 -1.58 -0.92
CA THR A 247 9.44 -0.58 0.10
C THR A 247 9.95 0.73 -0.50
N GLN A 248 9.98 1.79 0.33
CA GLN A 248 10.51 3.07 -0.10
C GLN A 248 12.01 3.00 -0.42
N GLU A 249 12.81 2.22 0.31
CA GLU A 249 14.24 2.06 -0.01
C GLU A 249 14.46 1.37 -1.35
N MET A 250 13.59 0.42 -1.72
CA MET A 250 13.65 -0.21 -3.04
C MET A 250 13.35 0.81 -4.14
N ILE A 251 12.31 1.64 -3.95
CA ILE A 251 11.96 2.72 -4.87
C ILE A 251 13.13 3.72 -5.01
N ASP A 252 13.72 4.15 -3.90
CA ASP A 252 14.84 5.09 -3.89
C ASP A 252 16.08 4.48 -4.59
N ALA A 253 16.35 3.19 -4.38
CA ALA A 253 17.43 2.48 -5.06
C ALA A 253 17.20 2.41 -6.58
N TRP A 254 15.96 2.19 -7.03
CA TRP A 254 15.63 2.20 -8.46
C TRP A 254 15.68 3.59 -9.07
N LYS A 255 15.27 4.64 -8.34
CA LYS A 255 15.46 6.04 -8.77
C LYS A 255 16.94 6.35 -8.97
N ALA A 256 17.79 5.95 -8.01
CA ALA A 256 19.24 6.12 -8.12
C ALA A 256 19.87 5.35 -9.29
N GLN A 257 19.42 4.11 -9.55
CA GLN A 257 19.87 3.31 -10.71
C GLN A 257 19.51 3.97 -12.04
N ALA A 258 18.28 4.45 -12.18
CA ALA A 258 17.82 5.15 -13.36
C ALA A 258 18.62 6.46 -13.58
N GLU A 259 18.86 7.22 -12.52
CA GLU A 259 19.67 8.45 -12.54
C GLU A 259 21.13 8.20 -12.93
N ALA A 260 21.74 7.10 -12.45
CA ALA A 260 23.10 6.71 -12.80
C ALA A 260 23.26 6.39 -14.29
N GLY A 261 22.19 5.92 -14.94
CA GLY A 261 22.13 5.75 -16.40
C GLY A 261 22.06 7.07 -17.17
N GLY A 262 21.84 8.19 -16.49
CA GLY A 262 21.73 9.54 -17.01
C GLY A 262 20.29 10.04 -17.06
N THR A 263 20.14 11.36 -17.20
CA THR A 263 18.84 12.04 -17.23
C THR A 263 18.53 12.59 -18.62
N ILE A 264 17.28 12.42 -19.05
CA ILE A 264 16.69 13.10 -20.21
C ILE A 264 15.74 14.17 -19.66
N ASN A 265 15.82 15.39 -20.18
CA ASN A 265 14.92 16.49 -19.80
C ASN A 265 13.93 16.75 -20.92
N GLY A 266 12.64 16.69 -20.59
CA GLY A 266 11.55 16.73 -21.55
C GLY A 266 10.93 15.35 -21.79
N ASP A 267 9.84 15.36 -22.56
CA ASP A 267 9.02 14.19 -22.81
C ASP A 267 9.69 13.24 -23.82
N CYS A 268 9.39 11.95 -23.71
CA CYS A 268 9.90 10.88 -24.57
C CYS A 268 8.79 10.09 -25.25
N GLY A 269 9.14 9.38 -26.32
CA GLY A 269 8.18 8.64 -27.15
C GLY A 269 7.72 9.46 -28.36
N ASP A 270 6.42 9.50 -28.63
CA ASP A 270 5.83 10.20 -29.78
C ASP A 270 6.06 11.71 -29.71
N GLY A 271 6.87 12.26 -30.61
CA GLY A 271 7.22 13.68 -30.60
C GLY A 271 8.13 14.07 -29.43
N GLY A 272 8.88 13.10 -28.90
CA GLY A 272 9.79 13.29 -27.77
C GLY A 272 11.00 14.16 -28.11
N VAL A 273 11.78 14.48 -27.08
CA VAL A 273 13.04 15.21 -27.26
C VAL A 273 14.09 14.36 -27.98
N ALA A 274 15.06 15.04 -28.61
CA ALA A 274 16.16 14.36 -29.29
C ALA A 274 16.87 13.37 -28.36
N GLY A 275 17.00 12.11 -28.81
CA GLY A 275 17.58 11.02 -28.02
C GLY A 275 16.57 10.14 -27.29
N CYS A 276 15.27 10.48 -27.31
CA CYS A 276 14.20 9.56 -26.91
C CYS A 276 12.88 9.71 -27.70
N ASP A 277 12.90 10.42 -28.81
CA ASP A 277 11.83 10.37 -29.80
C ASP A 277 11.76 8.97 -30.44
N ILE A 278 10.55 8.46 -30.62
CA ILE A 278 10.30 7.22 -31.34
C ILE A 278 9.40 7.56 -32.53
N PRO A 279 9.85 7.38 -33.79
CA PRO A 279 8.99 7.66 -34.93
C PRO A 279 7.82 6.66 -35.00
N THR A 280 6.78 6.97 -35.78
CA THR A 280 5.68 6.03 -36.07
C THR A 280 6.19 4.67 -36.56
N ASN A 281 5.68 3.58 -35.97
CA ASN A 281 6.18 2.20 -36.14
C ASN A 281 7.66 1.99 -35.78
N GLY A 282 8.27 2.96 -35.10
CA GLY A 282 9.67 2.96 -34.73
C GLY A 282 9.93 2.15 -33.47
N THR A 283 11.21 1.83 -33.28
CA THR A 283 11.70 1.15 -32.10
C THR A 283 12.85 1.93 -31.49
N LEU A 284 12.83 2.08 -30.16
CA LEU A 284 13.93 2.65 -29.40
C LEU A 284 14.32 1.70 -28.27
N THR A 285 15.61 1.39 -28.15
CA THR A 285 16.17 0.74 -26.96
C THR A 285 16.62 1.81 -25.96
N LEU A 286 16.11 1.75 -24.73
CA LEU A 286 16.42 2.72 -23.69
C LEU A 286 16.56 2.04 -22.33
N GLY A 287 17.48 2.54 -21.51
CA GLY A 287 17.62 2.14 -20.11
C GLY A 287 19.04 1.66 -19.74
N PRO A 288 19.48 1.85 -18.49
CA PRO A 288 18.80 2.59 -17.42
C PRO A 288 18.75 4.10 -17.71
N LYS A 289 17.63 4.78 -17.38
CA LYS A 289 17.46 6.23 -17.60
C LYS A 289 16.42 6.85 -16.66
N LYS A 290 16.67 8.08 -16.21
CA LYS A 290 15.65 8.98 -15.67
C LYS A 290 15.10 9.89 -16.78
N ILE A 291 13.79 10.01 -16.86
CA ILE A 291 13.06 10.94 -17.73
C ILE A 291 12.42 12.01 -16.84
N ASN A 292 12.96 13.22 -16.93
CA ASN A 292 12.40 14.41 -16.30
C ASN A 292 11.34 15.04 -17.23
N GLY A 293 10.24 14.32 -17.40
CA GLY A 293 9.14 14.56 -18.33
C GLY A 293 8.18 13.37 -18.33
N ASN A 294 7.36 13.28 -19.36
CA ASN A 294 6.39 12.20 -19.61
C ASN A 294 6.96 11.13 -20.57
N LEU A 295 6.36 9.95 -20.58
CA LEU A 295 6.55 8.93 -21.62
C LEU A 295 5.23 8.72 -22.36
N ILE A 296 5.19 9.05 -23.64
CA ILE A 296 3.98 8.97 -24.47
C ILE A 296 4.27 8.05 -25.64
N LEU A 297 3.62 6.88 -25.72
CA LEU A 297 3.77 5.96 -26.84
C LEU A 297 2.50 5.93 -27.67
N ALA A 298 2.62 6.23 -28.96
CA ALA A 298 1.51 6.20 -29.89
C ALA A 298 1.95 5.57 -31.23
N ASN A 299 0.99 5.33 -32.14
CA ASN A 299 1.28 5.00 -33.53
C ASN A 299 2.18 3.75 -33.71
N ASN A 300 1.89 2.67 -32.98
CA ASN A 300 2.61 1.39 -32.96
C ASN A 300 4.12 1.51 -32.64
N GLN A 301 4.49 2.47 -31.78
CA GLN A 301 5.87 2.60 -31.31
C GLN A 301 6.25 1.46 -30.37
N THR A 302 7.51 1.05 -30.40
CA THR A 302 8.06 0.03 -29.47
C THR A 302 9.20 0.59 -28.64
N LEU A 303 9.05 0.56 -27.32
CA LEU A 303 10.14 0.81 -26.38
C LEU A 303 10.74 -0.53 -25.93
N VAL A 304 12.02 -0.74 -26.22
CA VAL A 304 12.81 -1.88 -25.72
C VAL A 304 13.58 -1.43 -24.48
N VAL A 305 13.29 -2.04 -23.34
CA VAL A 305 13.83 -1.65 -22.03
C VAL A 305 15.12 -2.43 -21.78
N SER A 306 16.27 -1.75 -21.79
CA SER A 306 17.59 -2.33 -21.51
C SER A 306 18.08 -2.12 -20.08
N GLY A 307 17.30 -1.45 -19.24
CA GLY A 307 17.58 -1.20 -17.82
C GLY A 307 16.44 -0.44 -17.16
N THR A 308 16.50 -0.22 -15.84
CA THR A 308 15.45 0.50 -15.09
C THR A 308 15.17 1.89 -15.65
N ILE A 309 13.91 2.17 -15.99
CA ILE A 309 13.46 3.49 -16.45
C ILE A 309 12.57 4.12 -15.39
N TYR A 310 12.91 5.35 -14.99
CA TYR A 310 12.16 6.17 -14.03
C TYR A 310 11.63 7.43 -14.72
N ILE A 311 10.32 7.65 -14.65
CA ILE A 311 9.64 8.80 -15.24
C ILE A 311 9.10 9.69 -14.11
N THR A 312 9.38 10.99 -14.15
CA THR A 312 8.87 11.94 -13.14
C THR A 312 7.44 12.43 -13.44
N GLY A 313 7.05 12.45 -14.72
CA GLY A 313 5.70 12.73 -15.19
C GLY A 313 4.87 11.45 -15.32
N TYR A 314 3.87 11.45 -16.21
CA TYR A 314 2.99 10.31 -16.46
C TYR A 314 3.49 9.40 -17.60
N ILE A 315 2.89 8.22 -17.72
CA ILE A 315 3.03 7.31 -18.86
C ILE A 315 1.68 7.21 -19.56
N ASP A 316 1.66 7.43 -20.87
CA ASP A 316 0.49 7.27 -21.73
C ASP A 316 0.84 6.39 -22.92
N ILE A 317 0.01 5.39 -23.22
CA ILE A 317 0.29 4.37 -24.22
C ILE A 317 -0.98 4.08 -25.02
N ASP A 318 -0.91 4.28 -26.33
CA ASP A 318 -2.04 4.12 -27.25
C ASP A 318 -1.62 3.49 -28.58
N ASN A 319 -2.63 3.15 -29.40
CA ASN A 319 -2.52 2.78 -30.80
C ASN A 319 -1.52 1.64 -31.10
N GLY A 320 -1.65 0.52 -30.39
CA GLY A 320 -0.86 -0.70 -30.66
C GLY A 320 0.60 -0.63 -30.22
N SER A 321 0.97 0.41 -29.46
CA SER A 321 2.34 0.59 -28.98
C SER A 321 2.74 -0.45 -27.93
N ALA A 322 4.04 -0.70 -27.81
CA ALA A 322 4.57 -1.78 -26.98
C ALA A 322 5.71 -1.33 -26.06
N ILE A 323 5.78 -1.95 -24.88
CA ILE A 323 6.97 -1.92 -24.02
C ILE A 323 7.42 -3.35 -23.76
N GLN A 324 8.65 -3.67 -24.14
CA GLN A 324 9.21 -5.01 -23.99
C GLN A 324 10.60 -4.96 -23.37
N LEU A 325 10.97 -5.98 -22.60
CA LEU A 325 12.34 -6.07 -22.09
C LEU A 325 13.31 -6.49 -23.19
N ASP A 326 14.52 -5.95 -23.14
CA ASP A 326 15.60 -6.41 -24.00
C ASP A 326 15.91 -7.90 -23.75
N PRO A 327 16.17 -8.72 -24.80
CA PRO A 327 16.57 -10.11 -24.63
C PRO A 327 17.75 -10.34 -23.67
N SER A 328 18.61 -9.33 -23.46
CA SER A 328 19.72 -9.39 -22.50
C SER A 328 19.30 -9.65 -21.06
N TYR A 329 18.03 -9.43 -20.71
CA TYR A 329 17.49 -9.78 -19.40
C TYR A 329 17.52 -11.29 -19.13
N GLY A 330 17.51 -12.14 -20.17
CA GLY A 330 17.39 -13.58 -20.00
C GLY A 330 16.17 -13.91 -19.14
N THR A 331 16.30 -14.74 -18.12
CA THR A 331 15.18 -15.08 -17.21
C THR A 331 14.85 -14.00 -16.17
N LYS A 332 15.56 -12.86 -16.17
CA LYS A 332 15.29 -11.77 -15.21
C LYS A 332 14.12 -10.91 -15.65
N SER A 333 13.45 -10.30 -14.69
CA SER A 333 12.35 -9.35 -14.87
C SER A 333 12.85 -7.91 -14.81
N GLY A 334 12.10 -6.99 -15.42
CA GLY A 334 12.46 -5.57 -15.53
C GLY A 334 11.34 -4.64 -15.05
N LEU A 335 11.69 -3.37 -14.87
CA LEU A 335 10.83 -2.37 -14.25
C LEU A 335 10.85 -1.06 -15.06
N VAL A 336 9.66 -0.55 -15.33
CA VAL A 336 9.44 0.84 -15.74
C VAL A 336 8.45 1.45 -14.73
N PHE A 337 8.80 2.60 -14.17
CA PHE A 337 7.97 3.22 -13.14
C PHE A 337 7.91 4.74 -13.23
N SER A 338 6.81 5.29 -12.71
CA SER A 338 6.46 6.70 -12.83
C SER A 338 6.01 7.28 -11.49
N ASP A 339 6.41 8.53 -11.21
CA ASP A 339 5.83 9.32 -10.11
C ASP A 339 4.38 9.72 -10.40
N GLY A 340 4.02 9.82 -11.68
CA GLY A 340 2.69 10.12 -12.18
C GLY A 340 1.83 8.89 -12.47
N THR A 341 0.72 9.13 -13.16
CA THR A 341 -0.26 8.13 -13.54
C THR A 341 0.21 7.30 -14.74
N ILE A 342 -0.33 6.09 -14.89
CA ILE A 342 -0.14 5.26 -16.08
C ILE A 342 -1.50 5.06 -16.74
N HIS A 343 -1.61 5.44 -18.01
CA HIS A 343 -2.79 5.22 -18.82
C HIS A 343 -2.45 4.34 -20.00
N LEU A 344 -3.30 3.36 -20.25
CA LEU A 344 -3.16 2.41 -21.34
C LEU A 344 -4.48 2.30 -22.11
N ALA A 345 -4.46 2.80 -23.35
CA ALA A 345 -5.66 3.02 -24.14
C ALA A 345 -6.03 1.88 -25.09
N ASN A 346 -5.35 1.73 -26.23
CA ASN A 346 -5.71 0.74 -27.26
C ASN A 346 -4.58 -0.23 -27.61
N ASN A 347 -4.83 -1.53 -27.39
CA ASN A 347 -3.97 -2.64 -27.85
C ASN A 347 -2.50 -2.53 -27.41
N GLY A 348 -2.25 -1.97 -26.23
CA GLY A 348 -0.89 -1.92 -25.70
C GLY A 348 -0.33 -3.32 -25.43
N ASN A 349 0.85 -3.60 -25.94
CA ASN A 349 1.50 -4.90 -25.80
C ASN A 349 2.68 -4.83 -24.82
N PHE A 350 2.71 -5.74 -23.86
CA PHE A 350 3.76 -5.78 -22.85
C PHE A 350 4.34 -7.16 -22.69
N SER A 351 5.67 -7.24 -22.63
CA SER A 351 6.34 -8.52 -22.55
C SER A 351 7.66 -8.44 -21.78
N GLY A 352 8.02 -9.59 -21.19
CA GLY A 352 9.38 -9.81 -20.70
C GLY A 352 10.38 -9.96 -21.85
N SER A 353 11.55 -10.54 -21.55
CA SER A 353 12.66 -10.70 -22.50
C SER A 353 12.42 -11.72 -23.62
N GLY A 354 11.27 -12.39 -23.61
CA GLY A 354 10.98 -13.58 -24.41
C GLY A 354 11.43 -14.90 -23.79
N GLN A 355 12.05 -14.89 -22.60
CA GLN A 355 12.36 -16.09 -21.82
C GLN A 355 11.30 -16.36 -20.74
N VAL A 356 11.00 -17.64 -20.49
CA VAL A 356 10.10 -18.04 -19.40
C VAL A 356 10.62 -17.53 -18.05
N GLY A 357 9.73 -16.94 -17.26
CA GLY A 357 10.07 -16.33 -15.95
C GLY A 357 10.54 -14.88 -16.02
N SER A 358 10.67 -14.30 -17.22
CA SER A 358 10.94 -12.88 -17.40
C SER A 358 9.63 -12.10 -17.56
N TYR A 359 9.42 -11.12 -16.70
CA TYR A 359 8.22 -10.27 -16.69
C TYR A 359 8.59 -8.79 -16.68
N LEU A 360 7.78 -7.96 -17.33
CA LEU A 360 7.82 -6.51 -17.15
C LEU A 360 6.88 -6.11 -16.03
N MET A 361 7.34 -5.25 -15.12
CA MET A 361 6.49 -4.55 -14.16
C MET A 361 6.33 -3.09 -14.58
N LEU A 362 5.07 -2.64 -14.60
CA LEU A 362 4.72 -1.23 -14.70
C LEU A 362 4.23 -0.74 -13.34
N MET A 363 4.87 0.32 -12.84
CA MET A 363 4.57 0.85 -11.51
C MET A 363 4.24 2.33 -11.53
N SER A 364 3.13 2.69 -10.90
CA SER A 364 2.78 4.07 -10.59
C SER A 364 2.94 4.35 -9.09
N LEU A 365 3.57 5.47 -8.77
CA LEU A 365 3.63 6.01 -7.41
C LEU A 365 2.54 7.05 -7.14
N ALA A 366 1.71 7.38 -8.14
CA ALA A 366 0.60 8.31 -7.98
C ALA A 366 -0.46 7.76 -7.00
N SER A 367 -1.13 8.66 -6.29
CA SER A 367 -2.28 8.33 -5.44
C SER A 367 -3.60 8.22 -6.21
N GLY A 368 -3.61 8.59 -7.49
CA GLY A 368 -4.78 8.68 -8.35
C GLY A 368 -4.76 9.96 -9.19
N GLY A 369 -5.91 10.34 -9.75
CA GLY A 369 -6.06 11.56 -10.54
C GLY A 369 -5.84 11.38 -12.04
N GLY A 370 -5.59 10.14 -12.49
CA GLY A 370 -5.61 9.77 -13.90
C GLY A 370 -7.01 9.48 -14.40
N HIS A 371 -7.09 8.82 -15.54
CA HIS A 371 -8.34 8.31 -16.11
C HIS A 371 -9.08 7.41 -15.11
N HIS A 372 -10.41 7.55 -15.05
CA HIS A 372 -11.28 6.91 -14.04
C HIS A 372 -10.83 7.11 -12.57
N GLY A 373 -10.02 8.14 -12.28
CA GLY A 373 -9.44 8.40 -10.97
C GLY A 373 -8.29 7.46 -10.59
N GLY A 374 -7.89 6.55 -11.48
CA GLY A 374 -6.84 5.57 -11.28
C GLY A 374 -5.45 6.20 -11.16
N ALA A 375 -4.57 5.54 -10.40
CA ALA A 375 -3.13 5.70 -10.55
C ALA A 375 -2.65 4.91 -11.79
N ILE A 376 -3.32 3.80 -12.07
CA ILE A 376 -3.19 3.03 -13.30
C ILE A 376 -4.58 2.79 -13.88
N ASP A 377 -4.77 3.12 -15.14
CA ASP A 377 -5.99 2.89 -15.90
C ASP A 377 -5.68 2.06 -17.14
N LEU A 378 -6.31 0.90 -17.27
CA LEU A 378 -6.07 -0.08 -18.32
C LEU A 378 -7.35 -0.35 -19.08
N HIS A 379 -7.33 -0.16 -20.40
CA HIS A 379 -8.47 -0.50 -21.25
C HIS A 379 -8.14 -1.11 -22.61
N ASN A 380 -9.20 -1.61 -23.25
CA ASN A 380 -9.26 -2.18 -24.60
C ASN A 380 -8.14 -3.21 -24.90
N ASN A 381 -8.31 -4.41 -24.33
CA ASN A 381 -7.51 -5.62 -24.65
C ASN A 381 -6.01 -5.56 -24.30
N ALA A 382 -5.61 -4.74 -23.33
CA ALA A 382 -4.28 -4.85 -22.74
C ALA A 382 -4.01 -6.25 -22.16
N SER A 383 -2.81 -6.80 -22.41
CA SER A 383 -2.41 -8.15 -21.99
C SER A 383 -0.96 -8.19 -21.50
N GLY A 384 -0.66 -9.05 -20.51
CA GLY A 384 0.68 -9.63 -20.34
C GLY A 384 1.64 -9.06 -19.29
N VAL A 385 1.19 -8.39 -18.21
CA VAL A 385 2.11 -7.75 -17.25
C VAL A 385 1.69 -7.77 -15.78
N ILE A 386 2.67 -7.43 -14.94
CA ILE A 386 2.51 -7.07 -13.54
C ILE A 386 2.27 -5.56 -13.45
N PHE A 387 1.13 -5.13 -12.90
CA PHE A 387 0.92 -3.73 -12.56
C PHE A 387 0.95 -3.50 -11.05
N TYR A 388 1.57 -2.39 -10.66
CA TYR A 388 1.73 -2.02 -9.28
C TYR A 388 1.37 -0.55 -9.05
N ALA A 389 0.26 -0.28 -8.36
CA ALA A 389 -0.06 1.06 -7.89
C ALA A 389 0.32 1.18 -6.41
N ALA A 390 1.43 1.85 -6.12
CA ALA A 390 1.93 1.96 -4.75
C ALA A 390 0.94 2.69 -3.83
N ASN A 391 0.21 3.67 -4.38
CA ASN A 391 -0.55 4.63 -3.58
C ASN A 391 -2.01 4.80 -3.98
N GLY A 392 -2.47 4.20 -5.08
CA GLY A 392 -3.79 4.49 -5.66
C GLY A 392 -4.54 3.28 -6.22
N LEU A 393 -5.60 3.60 -6.96
CA LEU A 393 -6.50 2.66 -7.63
C LEU A 393 -5.87 2.12 -8.93
N VAL A 394 -6.06 0.84 -9.19
CA VAL A 394 -5.92 0.27 -10.54
C VAL A 394 -7.32 0.00 -11.09
N TYR A 395 -7.64 0.61 -12.22
CA TYR A 395 -8.94 0.47 -12.89
C TYR A 395 -8.75 -0.30 -14.20
N LEU A 396 -9.44 -1.45 -14.33
CA LEU A 396 -9.38 -2.30 -15.52
C LEU A 396 -10.76 -2.35 -16.16
N HIS A 397 -10.83 -2.08 -17.46
CA HIS A 397 -12.10 -2.18 -18.18
C HIS A 397 -11.94 -2.62 -19.64
N ASN A 398 -13.03 -3.08 -20.24
CA ASN A 398 -13.12 -3.45 -21.66
C ASN A 398 -12.17 -4.61 -22.05
N ASN A 399 -12.45 -5.79 -21.49
CA ASN A 399 -11.79 -7.07 -21.81
C ASN A 399 -10.28 -7.11 -21.51
N VAL A 400 -9.80 -6.32 -20.55
CA VAL A 400 -8.40 -6.40 -20.09
C VAL A 400 -8.15 -7.73 -19.38
N ASN A 401 -7.01 -8.35 -19.68
CA ASN A 401 -6.50 -9.53 -18.96
C ASN A 401 -5.16 -9.21 -18.30
N ALA A 402 -5.13 -9.16 -16.97
CA ALA A 402 -3.90 -8.92 -16.21
C ALA A 402 -3.42 -10.19 -15.50
N THR A 403 -2.10 -10.39 -15.48
CA THR A 403 -1.47 -11.56 -14.85
C THR A 403 -1.25 -11.36 -13.35
N GLN A 404 -0.92 -10.15 -12.92
CA GLN A 404 -0.81 -9.80 -11.50
C GLN A 404 -1.03 -8.31 -11.27
N LEU A 405 -1.73 -7.98 -10.19
CA LEU A 405 -1.99 -6.61 -9.75
C LEU A 405 -1.70 -6.48 -8.27
N THR A 406 -1.14 -5.34 -7.86
CA THR A 406 -1.05 -4.94 -6.45
C THR A 406 -1.37 -3.46 -6.35
N ALA A 407 -2.35 -3.10 -5.51
CA ALA A 407 -2.88 -1.75 -5.41
C ALA A 407 -3.57 -1.54 -4.05
N LYS A 408 -3.88 -0.28 -3.71
CA LYS A 408 -4.75 0.02 -2.57
C LYS A 408 -6.22 -0.34 -2.85
N ALA A 409 -6.63 -0.22 -4.10
CA ALA A 409 -7.95 -0.59 -4.58
C ALA A 409 -7.82 -1.10 -6.01
N ILE A 410 -8.68 -2.05 -6.38
CA ILE A 410 -8.79 -2.58 -7.74
C ILE A 410 -10.26 -2.51 -8.13
N THR A 411 -10.54 -2.02 -9.33
CA THR A 411 -11.87 -2.08 -9.94
C THR A 411 -11.78 -2.81 -11.27
N LEU A 412 -12.67 -3.77 -11.45
CA LEU A 412 -12.84 -4.53 -12.69
C LEU A 412 -14.18 -4.17 -13.29
N ASP A 413 -14.19 -3.77 -14.55
CA ASP A 413 -15.40 -3.45 -15.31
C ASP A 413 -15.36 -4.08 -16.71
N ASN A 414 -16.51 -4.20 -17.37
CA ASN A 414 -16.64 -4.64 -18.77
C ASN A 414 -15.76 -5.85 -19.12
N ASN A 415 -16.00 -6.99 -18.47
CA ASN A 415 -15.30 -8.28 -18.66
C ASN A 415 -13.79 -8.28 -18.36
N ALA A 416 -13.28 -7.31 -17.60
CA ALA A 416 -11.92 -7.36 -17.10
C ALA A 416 -11.70 -8.59 -16.21
N THR A 417 -10.59 -9.30 -16.44
CA THR A 417 -10.23 -10.52 -15.72
C THR A 417 -8.80 -10.41 -15.17
N ILE A 418 -8.60 -10.91 -13.96
CA ILE A 418 -7.27 -11.14 -13.38
C ILE A 418 -7.03 -12.64 -13.35
N SER A 419 -6.00 -13.11 -14.05
CA SER A 419 -5.62 -14.52 -14.08
C SER A 419 -4.22 -14.66 -13.48
N TYR A 420 -4.17 -15.00 -12.18
CA TYR A 420 -2.91 -15.09 -11.44
C TYR A 420 -2.04 -16.24 -11.98
N ASP A 421 -0.81 -15.93 -12.38
CA ASP A 421 0.22 -16.92 -12.72
C ASP A 421 1.05 -17.29 -11.48
N PRO A 422 0.98 -18.53 -10.97
CA PRO A 422 1.78 -18.99 -9.83
C PRO A 422 3.30 -18.84 -10.03
N GLY A 423 3.79 -18.83 -11.28
CA GLY A 423 5.20 -18.65 -11.62
C GLY A 423 5.79 -17.32 -11.16
N LEU A 424 4.94 -16.30 -10.97
CA LEU A 424 5.34 -14.96 -10.50
C LEU A 424 5.84 -14.92 -9.06
N ALA A 425 5.50 -15.92 -8.24
CA ALA A 425 6.02 -16.05 -6.88
C ALA A 425 7.56 -16.10 -6.85
N ASN A 426 8.19 -16.59 -7.92
CA ASN A 426 9.63 -16.79 -8.01
C ASN A 426 10.34 -15.80 -8.95
N ALA A 427 9.66 -14.74 -9.41
CA ALA A 427 10.25 -13.77 -10.34
C ALA A 427 11.39 -12.96 -9.70
N LEU A 428 12.52 -12.88 -10.39
CA LEU A 428 13.71 -12.10 -9.97
C LEU A 428 13.81 -10.82 -10.80
N PHE A 429 13.64 -9.66 -10.18
CA PHE A 429 13.81 -8.36 -10.84
C PHE A 429 15.29 -7.94 -10.88
N SER A 430 15.79 -7.52 -12.03
CA SER A 430 17.16 -6.99 -12.15
C SER A 430 17.23 -5.56 -11.62
N GLY A 431 18.14 -5.28 -10.69
CA GLY A 431 18.32 -3.93 -10.11
C GLY A 431 18.56 -3.97 -8.61
N GLY A 432 19.67 -4.60 -8.20
CA GLY A 432 20.00 -4.96 -6.83
C GLY A 432 19.84 -3.84 -5.78
N GLY A 433 19.05 -4.19 -4.77
CA GLY A 433 18.92 -3.58 -3.45
C GLY A 433 17.92 -4.43 -2.68
N SER A 434 18.35 -5.60 -2.18
CA SER A 434 17.50 -6.69 -1.65
C SER A 434 16.34 -7.08 -2.57
N SER A 435 16.52 -8.16 -3.33
CA SER A 435 15.48 -8.74 -4.18
C SER A 435 14.14 -8.84 -3.43
N GLY A 436 13.15 -8.05 -3.83
CA GLY A 436 11.76 -8.33 -3.49
C GLY A 436 11.43 -9.68 -4.09
N SER A 437 11.28 -10.70 -3.25
CA SER A 437 10.77 -12.01 -3.64
C SER A 437 9.33 -12.13 -3.16
N PHE A 438 8.45 -12.63 -4.03
CA PHE A 438 7.06 -12.91 -3.67
C PHE A 438 6.97 -14.27 -2.99
N LYS A 439 7.21 -14.33 -1.68
CA LYS A 439 7.08 -15.60 -0.96
C LYS A 439 5.61 -15.99 -0.76
N VAL A 440 5.19 -17.14 -1.28
CA VAL A 440 3.92 -17.78 -0.90
C VAL A 440 3.97 -18.09 0.60
N LYS A 441 3.16 -17.39 1.41
CA LYS A 441 3.07 -17.64 2.86
C LYS A 441 2.35 -18.94 3.19
N SER A 442 1.39 -19.35 2.35
CA SER A 442 0.70 -20.64 2.45
C SER A 442 0.01 -20.99 1.14
N TRP A 443 0.03 -22.27 0.76
CA TRP A 443 -0.92 -22.86 -0.18
C TRP A 443 -1.54 -24.09 0.50
N LYS A 444 -2.78 -24.41 0.14
CA LYS A 444 -3.43 -25.65 0.55
C LYS A 444 -4.15 -26.22 -0.67
N GLU A 445 -3.75 -27.42 -1.06
CA GLU A 445 -4.52 -28.24 -2.00
C GLU A 445 -5.72 -28.83 -1.25
N ILE A 446 -6.91 -28.73 -1.83
CA ILE A 446 -8.12 -29.35 -1.30
C ILE A 446 -8.46 -30.46 -2.29
N GLU A 447 -8.27 -31.71 -1.87
CA GLU A 447 -8.87 -32.88 -2.53
C GLU A 447 -10.37 -32.94 -2.28
#